data_AF-A0A2M8J4J2-F1
#
_entry.id   AF-A0A2M8J4J2-F1
#
_cell.length_a   1.000
_cell.length_b   1.000
_cell.length_c   1.000
_cell.angle_alpha   90.00
_cell.angle_beta   90.00
_cell.angle_gamma   90.00
#
_symmetry.space_group_name_H-M   'P 1'
#
loop_
_entity.id
_entity.type
_entity.pdbx_description
1 polymer ?
#
loop_
_entity_poly.entity_id
_entity_poly.type
_entity_poly.pdbx_seq_one_letter_code
_entity_poly.pdbx_strand_id
1 'polypeptide(L)'
;MSGLCLSLALTTAAGAEAISADGDHEYQEFVARDLEPGSVIDMRNGRFRVANSKNSNPDETTDCETGPLRLNRYPLRVYGSAGVALLGGRFEGEVPQESDWIYTYCNSTAIGLWNSPSAHMEGQRIRRVWDGIRIIEESPLFRIDRVWLSEVRDDCLENDFLQTGLIKDSLFDGCFSAISLRSSDEALPGDVSVTVTLAGVLMRMQPYLYKGDRRQGFPVKADSASPVLVIHDSIIAMGDDEMVSASALGIGFDKISDCRNNLFLWTSDKAWPDHLDKPPNCFRVLQGKEARAVWAETRLNWINCHPGAVRFPDDEVSDPSKCDHAAHGGLY
;
A
#
# COMPACT_ATOMS: atom_id res chain seq x y z
N MET A 1 -24.79 -23.30 -9.00
CA MET A 1 -24.19 -24.09 -7.90
C MET A 1 -23.73 -23.08 -6.85
N SER A 2 -24.34 -23.13 -5.67
CA SER A 2 -24.12 -22.17 -4.60
C SER A 2 -22.71 -22.35 -4.03
N GLY A 3 -21.81 -21.41 -4.32
CA GLY A 3 -20.50 -21.36 -3.70
C GLY A 3 -20.66 -20.96 -2.23
N LEU A 4 -20.29 -21.88 -1.33
CA LEU A 4 -20.13 -21.55 0.08
C LEU A 4 -19.05 -20.47 0.17
N CYS A 5 -19.46 -19.26 0.56
CA CYS A 5 -18.57 -18.24 1.07
C CYS A 5 -18.05 -18.75 2.42
N LEU A 6 -16.93 -19.46 2.40
CA LEU A 6 -16.24 -19.89 3.62
C LEU A 6 -15.56 -18.64 4.19
N SER A 7 -16.30 -17.82 4.92
CA SER A 7 -15.67 -16.86 5.83
C SER A 7 -14.83 -17.70 6.80
N LEU A 8 -13.51 -17.63 6.72
CA LEU A 8 -12.68 -18.08 7.83
C LEU A 8 -13.08 -17.18 9.01
N ALA A 9 -13.96 -17.70 9.87
CA ALA A 9 -14.11 -17.16 11.19
C ALA A 9 -12.75 -17.40 11.87
N LEU A 10 -11.94 -16.34 11.95
CA LEU A 10 -10.80 -16.29 12.84
C LEU A 10 -11.36 -16.56 14.24
N THR A 11 -11.30 -17.81 14.69
CA THR A 11 -11.59 -18.16 16.06
C THR A 11 -10.50 -17.51 16.89
N THR A 12 -10.88 -16.50 17.66
CA THR A 12 -9.99 -15.84 18.62
C THR A 12 -9.37 -16.92 19.52
N ALA A 13 -8.05 -16.88 19.67
CA ALA A 13 -7.37 -17.76 20.63
C ALA A 13 -7.93 -17.49 22.03
N ALA A 14 -7.91 -18.48 22.91
CA ALA A 14 -8.36 -18.29 24.29
C ALA A 14 -7.54 -17.16 24.94
N GLY A 15 -8.21 -16.05 25.28
CA GLY A 15 -7.61 -14.83 25.84
C GLY A 15 -7.51 -13.64 24.89
N ALA A 16 -7.72 -13.81 23.58
CA ALA A 16 -7.68 -12.71 22.62
C ALA A 16 -8.90 -11.78 22.75
N GLU A 17 -8.65 -10.47 22.75
CA GLU A 17 -9.69 -9.44 22.84
C GLU A 17 -10.34 -9.20 21.47
N ALA A 18 -11.62 -8.84 21.48
CA ALA A 18 -12.34 -8.35 20.31
C ALA A 18 -12.70 -6.89 20.53
N ILE A 19 -12.06 -6.00 19.79
CA ILE A 19 -12.20 -4.55 19.88
C ILE A 19 -12.96 -4.08 18.65
N SER A 20 -14.06 -3.36 18.85
CA SER A 20 -14.75 -2.68 17.76
C SER A 20 -14.21 -1.26 17.61
N ALA A 21 -13.81 -0.89 16.39
CA ALA A 21 -13.58 0.50 16.00
C ALA A 21 -14.62 0.93 14.95
N ASP A 22 -15.88 0.54 15.16
CA ASP A 22 -16.99 0.95 14.29
C ASP A 22 -17.32 2.44 14.43
N GLY A 23 -17.96 2.99 13.40
CA GLY A 23 -18.46 4.36 13.41
C GLY A 23 -17.57 5.34 12.67
N ASP A 24 -17.88 6.64 12.81
CA ASP A 24 -17.07 7.71 12.25
C ASP A 24 -16.11 8.24 13.31
N HIS A 25 -14.82 8.06 13.08
CA HIS A 25 -13.77 8.60 13.96
C HIS A 25 -13.40 10.04 13.61
N GLU A 26 -13.93 10.59 12.50
CA GLU A 26 -13.56 11.90 11.98
C GLU A 26 -12.02 12.13 12.06
N TYR A 27 -11.60 13.20 12.72
CA TYR A 27 -10.20 13.58 12.97
C TYR A 27 -9.70 13.11 14.34
N GLN A 28 -10.31 12.07 14.93
CA GLN A 28 -9.82 11.46 16.16
C GLN A 28 -8.87 10.32 15.83
N GLU A 29 -7.84 10.17 16.65
CA GLU A 29 -6.95 9.03 16.58
C GLU A 29 -7.54 7.85 17.34
N PHE A 30 -7.48 6.67 16.74
CA PHE A 30 -7.69 5.40 17.39
C PHE A 30 -6.33 4.79 17.73
N VAL A 31 -6.07 4.62 19.02
CA VAL A 31 -4.79 4.11 19.52
C VAL A 31 -5.02 2.82 20.29
N ALA A 32 -4.49 1.72 19.78
CA ALA A 32 -4.44 0.43 20.45
C ALA A 32 -3.03 0.17 20.99
N ARG A 33 -2.93 -0.30 22.24
CA ARG A 33 -1.64 -0.55 22.89
C ARG A 33 -1.70 -1.84 23.69
N ASP A 34 -0.62 -2.60 23.61
CA ASP A 34 -0.32 -3.73 24.50
C ASP A 34 -1.49 -4.71 24.60
N LEU A 35 -2.16 -4.96 23.46
CA LEU A 35 -3.29 -5.88 23.41
C LEU A 35 -2.84 -7.32 23.65
N GLU A 36 -3.74 -8.13 24.18
CA GLU A 36 -3.50 -9.55 24.34
C GLU A 36 -3.13 -10.19 22.99
N PRO A 37 -2.16 -11.12 22.95
CA PRO A 37 -1.72 -11.72 21.70
C PRO A 37 -2.88 -12.33 20.89
N GLY A 38 -2.94 -12.00 19.59
CA GLY A 38 -4.00 -12.49 18.71
C GLY A 38 -5.32 -11.72 18.80
N SER A 39 -5.36 -10.59 19.51
CA SER A 39 -6.54 -9.72 19.55
C SER A 39 -6.99 -9.26 18.17
N VAL A 40 -8.28 -8.97 18.03
CA VAL A 40 -8.90 -8.53 16.78
C VAL A 40 -9.42 -7.11 16.96
N ILE A 41 -9.02 -6.21 16.08
CA ILE A 41 -9.64 -4.89 15.91
C ILE A 41 -10.54 -4.98 14.67
N ASP A 42 -11.84 -5.05 14.90
CA ASP A 42 -12.85 -5.04 13.85
C ASP A 42 -13.22 -3.61 13.49
N MET A 43 -12.89 -3.23 12.26
CA MET A 43 -13.08 -1.89 11.71
C MET A 43 -13.94 -1.93 10.45
N ARG A 44 -14.66 -3.03 10.19
CA ARG A 44 -15.42 -3.19 8.93
C ARG A 44 -16.47 -2.08 8.74
N ASN A 45 -17.01 -1.50 9.82
CA ASN A 45 -17.89 -0.33 9.76
C ASN A 45 -17.21 0.96 10.25
N GLY A 46 -15.90 0.93 10.47
CA GLY A 46 -15.06 2.06 10.89
C GLY A 46 -14.68 2.97 9.73
N ARG A 47 -14.73 4.28 9.98
CA ARG A 47 -14.33 5.33 9.05
C ARG A 47 -13.36 6.29 9.72
N PHE A 48 -12.24 6.57 9.05
CA PHE A 48 -11.15 7.37 9.58
C PHE A 48 -10.78 8.48 8.61
N ARG A 49 -10.50 9.69 9.10
CA ARG A 49 -9.94 10.77 8.29
C ARG A 49 -8.44 10.80 8.42
N VAL A 50 -7.72 10.90 7.29
CA VAL A 50 -6.29 11.17 7.26
C VAL A 50 -6.09 12.59 6.76
N ALA A 51 -5.62 13.49 7.61
CA ALA A 51 -5.40 14.89 7.25
C ALA A 51 -4.01 15.34 7.69
N ASN A 52 -3.13 15.53 6.71
CA ASN A 52 -1.73 15.87 6.96
C ASN A 52 -1.46 17.38 7.03
N SER A 53 -2.35 18.20 6.45
CA SER A 53 -2.16 19.62 6.21
C SER A 53 -3.28 20.47 6.82
N LYS A 54 -2.94 21.67 7.32
CA LYS A 54 -3.89 22.67 7.84
C LYS A 54 -4.53 23.53 6.76
N ASN A 55 -4.20 23.28 5.50
CA ASN A 55 -4.81 23.91 4.33
C ASN A 55 -4.88 22.90 3.16
N SER A 56 -5.77 23.15 2.21
CA SER A 56 -6.06 22.20 1.12
C SER A 56 -5.10 22.32 -0.08
N ASN A 57 -4.21 23.32 -0.10
CA ASN A 57 -3.31 23.57 -1.22
C ASN A 57 -2.01 24.28 -0.75
N PRO A 58 -1.10 23.56 -0.06
CA PRO A 58 0.15 24.15 0.40
C PRO A 58 1.00 24.67 -0.76
N ASP A 59 1.67 25.80 -0.55
CA ASP A 59 2.53 26.46 -1.52
C ASP A 59 3.73 27.13 -0.85
N GLU A 60 4.51 27.90 -1.63
CA GLU A 60 5.71 28.59 -1.15
C GLU A 60 5.46 29.63 -0.04
N THR A 61 4.23 30.13 0.07
CA THR A 61 3.85 31.14 1.07
C THR A 61 3.19 30.53 2.29
N THR A 62 2.52 29.39 2.11
CA THR A 62 1.71 28.73 3.13
C THR A 62 1.98 27.23 3.08
N ASP A 63 2.86 26.75 3.96
CA ASP A 63 3.17 25.33 4.08
C ASP A 63 2.02 24.51 4.69
N CYS A 64 2.18 23.19 4.77
CA CYS A 64 1.17 22.29 5.33
C CYS A 64 0.86 22.51 6.82
N GLU A 65 1.68 23.28 7.56
CA GLU A 65 1.46 23.57 8.98
C GLU A 65 0.61 24.81 9.23
N THR A 66 0.29 25.58 8.18
CA THR A 66 -0.39 26.87 8.28
C THR A 66 -1.82 26.79 7.72
N GLY A 67 -2.81 27.20 8.52
CA GLY A 67 -4.22 27.28 8.11
C GLY A 67 -5.22 26.79 9.17
N PRO A 68 -6.53 26.83 8.88
CA PRO A 68 -7.58 26.52 9.85
C PRO A 68 -8.09 25.06 9.80
N LEU A 69 -7.65 24.24 8.85
CA LEU A 69 -8.15 22.87 8.71
C LEU A 69 -7.68 21.98 9.86
N ARG A 70 -8.50 20.98 10.20
CA ARG A 70 -8.21 19.99 11.23
C ARG A 70 -7.15 19.01 10.72
N LEU A 71 -6.32 18.52 11.64
CA LEU A 71 -5.32 17.49 11.37
C LEU A 71 -5.76 16.15 11.95
N ASN A 72 -5.36 15.08 11.26
CA ASN A 72 -5.32 13.73 11.79
C ASN A 72 -4.24 12.95 11.03
N ARG A 73 -2.99 13.11 11.47
CA ARG A 73 -1.82 12.56 10.77
C ARG A 73 -1.65 11.06 10.97
N TYR A 74 -2.27 10.51 12.01
CA TYR A 74 -2.10 9.11 12.40
C TYR A 74 -3.42 8.55 12.97
N PRO A 75 -4.47 8.41 12.13
CA PRO A 75 -5.79 7.99 12.60
C PRO A 75 -5.82 6.61 13.25
N LEU A 76 -4.95 5.68 12.83
CA LEU A 76 -4.80 4.39 13.49
C LEU A 76 -3.34 4.12 13.87
N ARG A 77 -3.11 3.91 15.16
CA ARG A 77 -1.81 3.50 15.68
C ARG A 77 -1.94 2.29 16.58
N VAL A 78 -1.17 1.24 16.28
CA VAL A 78 -1.15 0.00 17.06
C VAL A 78 0.25 -0.23 17.60
N TYR A 79 0.34 -0.44 18.91
CA TYR A 79 1.61 -0.61 19.61
C TYR A 79 1.62 -1.94 20.37
N GLY A 80 2.75 -2.65 20.36
CA GLY A 80 3.01 -3.74 21.29
C GLY A 80 2.02 -4.92 21.22
N SER A 81 1.33 -5.09 20.08
CA SER A 81 0.17 -5.97 19.96
C SER A 81 0.47 -7.17 19.05
N ALA A 82 1.17 -8.16 19.60
CA ALA A 82 1.59 -9.33 18.85
C ALA A 82 0.41 -10.12 18.26
N GLY A 83 0.48 -10.48 16.98
CA GLY A 83 -0.54 -11.27 16.31
C GLY A 83 -1.88 -10.55 16.11
N VAL A 84 -1.94 -9.24 16.35
CA VAL A 84 -3.19 -8.47 16.20
C VAL A 84 -3.74 -8.57 14.77
N ALA A 85 -5.04 -8.79 14.65
CA ALA A 85 -5.74 -8.76 13.36
C ALA A 85 -6.52 -7.46 13.20
N LEU A 86 -6.29 -6.74 12.11
CA LEU A 86 -7.00 -5.52 11.72
C LEU A 86 -7.94 -5.85 10.57
N LEU A 87 -9.25 -5.83 10.81
CA LEU A 87 -10.25 -6.28 9.83
C LEU A 87 -11.04 -5.10 9.27
N GLY A 88 -10.98 -4.89 7.96
CA GLY A 88 -11.67 -3.80 7.27
C GLY A 88 -11.20 -2.41 7.68
N GLY A 89 -12.04 -1.42 7.45
CA GLY A 89 -11.74 -0.02 7.77
C GLY A 89 -11.60 0.83 6.52
N ARG A 90 -12.23 2.00 6.55
CA ARG A 90 -12.20 2.98 5.48
C ARG A 90 -11.42 4.21 5.90
N PHE A 91 -10.28 4.45 5.27
CA PHE A 91 -9.40 5.57 5.55
C PHE A 91 -9.48 6.59 4.42
N GLU A 92 -10.18 7.69 4.68
CA GLU A 92 -10.37 8.76 3.73
C GLU A 92 -9.39 9.90 3.98
N GLY A 93 -8.47 10.07 3.05
CA GLY A 93 -7.49 11.13 3.13
C GLY A 93 -7.95 12.44 2.48
N GLU A 94 -7.45 13.52 3.09
CA GLU A 94 -7.57 14.91 2.66
C GLU A 94 -6.19 15.47 2.30
N VAL A 95 -5.20 14.59 2.06
CA VAL A 95 -3.87 15.00 1.63
C VAL A 95 -4.00 15.70 0.27
N PRO A 96 -3.56 16.96 0.15
CA PRO A 96 -3.62 17.69 -1.11
C PRO A 96 -3.00 16.86 -2.22
N GLN A 97 -3.62 16.77 -3.41
CA GLN A 97 -3.12 15.92 -4.50
C GLN A 97 -2.36 16.68 -5.59
N GLU A 98 -2.54 17.99 -5.68
CA GLU A 98 -2.01 18.82 -6.77
C GLU A 98 -0.87 19.76 -6.35
N SER A 99 -0.68 20.01 -5.06
CA SER A 99 0.39 20.89 -4.56
C SER A 99 1.76 20.21 -4.59
N ASP A 100 2.85 20.97 -4.64
CA ASP A 100 4.20 20.39 -4.67
C ASP A 100 4.54 19.65 -3.38
N TRP A 101 5.26 18.53 -3.50
CA TRP A 101 5.85 17.78 -2.39
C TRP A 101 6.54 18.70 -1.37
N ILE A 102 7.34 19.68 -1.80
CA ILE A 102 8.13 20.52 -0.88
C ILE A 102 7.27 21.32 0.11
N TYR A 103 6.04 21.67 -0.28
CA TYR A 103 5.11 22.44 0.57
C TYR A 103 4.08 21.54 1.27
N THR A 104 3.75 20.41 0.64
CA THR A 104 2.71 19.48 1.13
C THR A 104 3.24 18.46 2.13
N TYR A 105 4.56 18.23 2.15
CA TYR A 105 5.18 17.26 3.03
C TYR A 105 4.99 17.64 4.50
N CYS A 106 4.00 16.99 5.11
CA CYS A 106 3.79 16.89 6.54
C CYS A 106 3.62 15.40 6.84
N ASN A 107 4.54 14.86 7.65
CA ASN A 107 4.64 13.43 7.90
C ASN A 107 3.33 12.84 8.45
N SER A 108 2.79 11.80 7.80
CA SER A 108 1.53 11.15 8.20
C SER A 108 1.41 9.76 7.59
N THR A 109 0.65 8.88 8.23
CA THR A 109 0.24 7.59 7.67
C THR A 109 -1.18 7.25 8.08
N ALA A 110 -1.90 6.49 7.25
CA ALA A 110 -3.24 6.03 7.61
C ALA A 110 -3.20 5.00 8.75
N ILE A 111 -2.27 4.05 8.67
CA ILE A 111 -2.10 2.97 9.65
C ILE A 111 -0.62 2.81 9.97
N GLY A 112 -0.27 2.82 11.26
CA GLY A 112 1.06 2.42 11.70
C GLY A 112 1.03 1.27 12.70
N LEU A 113 1.97 0.34 12.52
CA LEU A 113 2.21 -0.82 13.37
C LEU A 113 3.58 -0.69 14.03
N TRP A 114 3.62 -0.55 15.35
CA TRP A 114 4.84 -0.46 16.15
C TRP A 114 4.97 -1.68 17.05
N ASN A 115 6.14 -2.33 17.04
CA ASN A 115 6.44 -3.50 17.90
C ASN A 115 5.31 -4.55 17.94
N SER A 116 4.71 -4.82 16.78
CA SER A 116 3.52 -5.67 16.66
C SER A 116 3.82 -6.85 15.73
N PRO A 117 4.68 -7.80 16.16
CA PRO A 117 5.07 -8.93 15.33
C PRO A 117 3.87 -9.77 14.95
N SER A 118 3.90 -10.37 13.76
CA SER A 118 2.83 -11.21 13.22
C SER A 118 1.47 -10.53 13.07
N ALA A 119 1.42 -9.19 13.07
CA ALA A 119 0.20 -8.46 12.78
C ALA A 119 -0.37 -8.83 11.40
N HIS A 120 -1.69 -8.94 11.32
CA HIS A 120 -2.42 -9.28 10.10
C HIS A 120 -3.40 -8.15 9.79
N MET A 121 -3.39 -7.66 8.57
CA MET A 121 -4.33 -6.68 8.08
C MET A 121 -5.09 -7.24 6.89
N GLU A 122 -6.41 -7.13 6.95
CA GLU A 122 -7.29 -7.66 5.92
C GLU A 122 -8.37 -6.65 5.51
N GLY A 123 -8.47 -6.36 4.21
CA GLY A 123 -9.66 -5.71 3.66
C GLY A 123 -9.77 -4.19 3.88
N GLN A 124 -8.68 -3.50 4.24
CA GLN A 124 -8.67 -2.04 4.37
C GLN A 124 -8.85 -1.36 3.00
N ARG A 125 -9.61 -0.26 2.98
CA ARG A 125 -9.70 0.67 1.85
C ARG A 125 -9.14 2.02 2.26
N ILE A 126 -8.04 2.42 1.65
CA ILE A 126 -7.29 3.63 2.02
C ILE A 126 -7.11 4.50 0.77
N ARG A 127 -7.44 5.80 0.83
CA ARG A 127 -7.22 6.71 -0.32
C ARG A 127 -6.75 8.09 0.06
N ARG A 128 -6.02 8.76 -0.85
CA ARG A 128 -5.64 10.19 -0.75
C ARG A 128 -4.84 10.51 0.52
N VAL A 129 -3.93 9.62 0.87
CA VAL A 129 -3.09 9.71 2.08
C VAL A 129 -1.66 10.04 1.72
N TRP A 130 -0.82 10.35 2.72
CA TRP A 130 0.61 10.53 2.50
C TRP A 130 1.28 9.17 2.35
N ASP A 131 1.43 8.45 3.46
CA ASP A 131 1.69 7.00 3.46
C ASP A 131 0.43 6.21 3.79
N GLY A 132 0.31 5.04 3.18
CA GLY A 132 -0.80 4.13 3.43
C GLY A 132 -0.64 3.38 4.74
N ILE A 133 0.39 2.53 4.79
CA ILE A 133 0.66 1.61 5.89
C ILE A 133 2.13 1.74 6.25
N ARG A 134 2.45 1.88 7.54
CA ARG A 134 3.83 1.79 8.02
C ARG A 134 4.04 0.59 8.92
N ILE A 135 5.06 -0.20 8.60
CA ILE A 135 5.61 -1.26 9.44
C ILE A 135 6.83 -0.68 10.15
N ILE A 136 6.72 -0.52 11.47
CA ILE A 136 7.68 0.25 12.27
C ILE A 136 8.23 -0.64 13.38
N GLU A 137 9.54 -0.46 13.66
CA GLU A 137 10.27 -1.16 14.70
C GLU A 137 10.10 -2.70 14.60
N GLU A 138 10.10 -3.43 15.73
CA GLU A 138 10.08 -4.90 15.79
C GLU A 138 8.70 -5.48 15.44
N SER A 139 8.28 -5.32 14.19
CA SER A 139 7.02 -5.82 13.61
C SER A 139 7.22 -6.86 12.49
N PRO A 140 8.05 -7.91 12.67
CA PRO A 140 8.30 -8.92 11.65
C PRO A 140 7.10 -9.84 11.44
N LEU A 141 7.12 -10.58 10.33
CA LEU A 141 6.10 -11.56 9.93
C LEU A 141 4.71 -10.94 9.73
N PHE A 142 4.66 -9.65 9.37
CA PHE A 142 3.40 -8.98 9.05
C PHE A 142 2.73 -9.63 7.83
N ARG A 143 1.40 -9.54 7.79
CA ARG A 143 0.56 -10.08 6.73
C ARG A 143 -0.43 -9.01 6.28
N ILE A 144 -0.53 -8.80 4.97
CA ILE A 144 -1.43 -7.81 4.39
C ILE A 144 -2.17 -8.48 3.25
N ASP A 145 -3.48 -8.61 3.41
CA ASP A 145 -4.35 -9.39 2.54
C ASP A 145 -5.51 -8.53 2.06
N ARG A 146 -5.80 -8.56 0.75
CA ARG A 146 -7.02 -7.95 0.18
C ARG A 146 -7.20 -6.47 0.49
N VAL A 147 -6.12 -5.71 0.64
CA VAL A 147 -6.21 -4.26 0.86
C VAL A 147 -6.28 -3.51 -0.46
N TRP A 148 -6.94 -2.36 -0.45
CA TRP A 148 -7.06 -1.47 -1.60
C TRP A 148 -6.62 -0.05 -1.26
N LEU A 149 -5.47 0.33 -1.78
CA LEU A 149 -4.88 1.66 -1.64
C LEU A 149 -5.03 2.43 -2.96
N SER A 150 -5.35 3.73 -2.90
CA SER A 150 -5.34 4.60 -4.06
C SER A 150 -4.87 6.02 -3.75
N GLU A 151 -4.33 6.71 -4.75
CA GLU A 151 -3.97 8.13 -4.64
C GLU A 151 -3.03 8.44 -3.45
N VAL A 152 -1.99 7.62 -3.29
CA VAL A 152 -1.03 7.74 -2.17
C VAL A 152 0.17 8.59 -2.59
N ARG A 153 0.45 9.63 -1.82
CA ARG A 153 1.41 10.70 -2.18
C ARG A 153 2.88 10.35 -1.95
N ASP A 154 3.16 9.33 -1.15
CA ASP A 154 4.49 8.81 -0.93
C ASP A 154 4.44 7.28 -1.01
N ASP A 155 4.56 6.54 0.09
CA ASP A 155 4.65 5.08 0.08
C ASP A 155 3.28 4.42 0.40
N CYS A 156 2.74 3.61 -0.53
CA CYS A 156 1.55 2.79 -0.23
C CYS A 156 1.81 1.86 0.97
N LEU A 157 3.00 1.28 1.03
CA LEU A 157 3.53 0.59 2.20
C LEU A 157 4.97 1.02 2.48
N GLU A 158 5.22 1.50 3.70
CA GLU A 158 6.56 1.81 4.20
C GLU A 158 7.00 0.72 5.16
N ASN A 159 8.16 0.13 4.90
CA ASN A 159 8.83 -0.86 5.74
C ASN A 159 10.32 -0.52 5.80
N ASP A 160 10.60 0.73 6.20
CA ASP A 160 11.94 1.27 6.32
C ASP A 160 12.74 0.66 7.50
N PHE A 161 12.04 -0.07 8.39
CA PHE A 161 12.64 -0.90 9.46
C PHE A 161 13.00 -2.32 8.99
N LEU A 162 12.88 -2.60 7.69
CA LEU A 162 13.39 -3.82 7.05
C LEU A 162 12.83 -5.09 7.67
N GLN A 163 11.52 -5.14 7.89
CA GLN A 163 10.84 -6.28 8.50
C GLN A 163 10.45 -7.35 7.45
N THR A 164 10.42 -8.62 7.87
CA THR A 164 9.92 -9.71 7.02
C THR A 164 8.41 -9.62 6.92
N GLY A 165 7.82 -9.89 5.75
CA GLY A 165 6.36 -9.90 5.63
C GLY A 165 5.83 -10.46 4.31
N LEU A 166 4.51 -10.66 4.30
CA LEU A 166 3.74 -11.13 3.16
C LEU A 166 2.67 -10.10 2.80
N ILE A 167 2.66 -9.69 1.53
CA ILE A 167 1.60 -8.89 0.93
C ILE A 167 0.96 -9.76 -0.15
N LYS A 168 -0.33 -10.03 0.01
CA LYS A 168 -1.08 -10.93 -0.86
C LYS A 168 -2.32 -10.25 -1.39
N ASP A 169 -2.59 -10.48 -2.68
CA ASP A 169 -3.89 -10.25 -3.29
C ASP A 169 -4.43 -8.83 -3.02
N SER A 170 -3.57 -7.83 -3.21
CA SER A 170 -3.83 -6.44 -2.83
C SER A 170 -3.72 -5.52 -4.03
N LEU A 171 -4.53 -4.46 -4.04
CA LEU A 171 -4.59 -3.47 -5.11
C LEU A 171 -4.02 -2.13 -4.64
N PHE A 172 -2.87 -1.75 -5.18
CA PHE A 172 -2.19 -0.48 -4.97
C PHE A 172 -2.31 0.36 -6.24
N ASP A 173 -3.32 1.21 -6.33
CA ASP A 173 -3.69 1.93 -7.55
C ASP A 173 -3.43 3.44 -7.44
N GLY A 174 -2.25 3.85 -7.89
CA GLY A 174 -1.85 5.25 -7.91
C GLY A 174 -1.05 5.64 -6.68
N CYS A 175 0.04 4.92 -6.43
CA CYS A 175 1.02 5.29 -5.41
C CYS A 175 2.14 6.12 -6.05
N PHE A 176 2.71 7.09 -5.34
CA PHE A 176 3.95 7.72 -5.77
C PHE A 176 5.09 6.70 -5.78
N SER A 177 5.24 5.95 -4.67
CA SER A 177 6.00 4.71 -4.58
C SER A 177 5.10 3.62 -3.99
N ALA A 178 5.18 2.38 -4.48
CA ALA A 178 4.32 1.33 -3.93
C ALA A 178 4.84 0.80 -2.59
N ILE A 179 6.10 0.35 -2.56
CA ILE A 179 6.68 -0.24 -1.35
C ILE A 179 8.03 0.42 -1.07
N SER A 180 8.20 0.97 0.13
CA SER A 180 9.51 1.37 0.64
C SER A 180 10.10 0.28 1.52
N LEU A 181 11.33 -0.09 1.15
CA LEU A 181 12.22 -1.01 1.84
C LEU A 181 13.58 -0.34 2.07
N ARG A 182 13.64 0.98 1.97
CA ARG A 182 14.88 1.75 2.15
C ARG A 182 15.13 1.91 3.64
N SER A 183 16.34 1.60 4.10
CA SER A 183 16.68 1.71 5.53
C SER A 183 16.46 3.12 6.02
N SER A 184 15.73 3.27 7.13
CA SER A 184 15.76 4.51 7.90
C SER A 184 17.09 4.65 8.63
N ASP A 185 17.50 5.87 8.96
CA ASP A 185 18.68 6.12 9.81
C ASP A 185 18.53 5.49 11.22
N GLU A 186 17.29 5.15 11.59
CA GLU A 186 16.90 4.53 12.86
C GLU A 186 16.79 3.00 12.77
N ALA A 187 16.91 2.42 11.58
CA ALA A 187 16.87 0.98 11.40
C ALA A 187 18.09 0.34 12.06
N LEU A 188 17.86 -0.60 12.98
CA LEU A 188 18.91 -1.49 13.45
C LEU A 188 19.45 -2.27 12.24
N PRO A 189 20.77 -2.54 12.14
CA PRO A 189 21.32 -3.31 11.04
C PRO A 189 20.67 -4.69 11.03
N GLY A 190 19.80 -4.91 10.04
CA GLY A 190 19.07 -6.16 9.87
C GLY A 190 20.04 -7.32 9.61
N ASP A 191 19.67 -8.49 10.13
CA ASP A 191 20.26 -9.75 9.70
C ASP A 191 19.99 -9.94 8.20
N VAL A 192 20.99 -10.42 7.45
CA VAL A 192 20.99 -10.53 5.98
C VAL A 192 20.03 -11.61 5.43
N SER A 193 18.97 -11.94 6.16
CA SER A 193 17.99 -12.98 5.84
C SER A 193 16.52 -12.52 5.82
N VAL A 194 16.24 -11.21 5.82
CA VAL A 194 14.87 -10.66 5.75
C VAL A 194 14.29 -10.79 4.34
N THR A 195 13.04 -11.28 4.24
CA THR A 195 12.30 -11.43 2.97
C THR A 195 10.97 -10.69 2.99
N VAL A 196 10.64 -9.98 1.92
CA VAL A 196 9.28 -9.48 1.66
C VAL A 196 8.71 -10.21 0.45
N THR A 197 7.55 -10.82 0.62
CA THR A 197 6.88 -11.58 -0.44
C THR A 197 5.67 -10.83 -0.97
N LEU A 198 5.58 -10.68 -2.29
CA LEU A 198 4.44 -10.16 -3.02
C LEU A 198 3.80 -11.30 -3.81
N ALA A 199 2.54 -11.63 -3.51
CA ALA A 199 1.81 -12.70 -4.16
C ALA A 199 0.45 -12.21 -4.68
N GLY A 200 0.29 -12.10 -6.00
CA GLY A 200 -0.96 -11.61 -6.57
C GLY A 200 -1.22 -10.11 -6.36
N VAL A 201 -0.16 -9.31 -6.18
CA VAL A 201 -0.29 -7.88 -5.90
C VAL A 201 -0.36 -7.10 -7.22
N LEU A 202 -1.29 -6.14 -7.31
CA LEU A 202 -1.43 -5.23 -8.44
C LEU A 202 -0.96 -3.84 -8.01
N MET A 203 0.09 -3.31 -8.63
CA MET A 203 0.67 -2.01 -8.27
C MET A 203 0.73 -1.09 -9.49
N ARG A 204 0.17 0.12 -9.40
CA ARG A 204 0.33 1.18 -10.40
C ARG A 204 0.91 2.44 -9.77
N MET A 205 1.97 2.94 -10.41
CA MET A 205 2.61 4.19 -10.03
C MET A 205 1.83 5.39 -10.57
N GLN A 206 1.87 6.49 -9.83
CA GLN A 206 1.24 7.75 -10.21
C GLN A 206 2.21 8.92 -9.99
N PRO A 207 2.48 9.71 -11.06
CA PRO A 207 3.29 10.92 -10.93
C PRO A 207 2.56 12.05 -10.21
N TYR A 208 3.28 12.72 -9.31
CA TYR A 208 2.86 13.89 -8.55
C TYR A 208 3.87 15.03 -8.70
N LEU A 209 3.49 16.27 -8.34
CA LEU A 209 4.46 17.36 -8.30
C LEU A 209 5.50 17.13 -7.20
N TYR A 210 6.76 17.11 -7.59
CA TYR A 210 7.93 16.92 -6.76
C TYR A 210 9.03 17.91 -7.19
N LYS A 211 9.25 18.94 -6.38
CA LYS A 211 10.30 19.96 -6.57
C LYS A 211 10.20 20.67 -7.94
N GLY A 212 8.99 21.04 -8.32
CA GLY A 212 8.66 21.81 -9.53
C GLY A 212 8.26 20.97 -10.74
N ASP A 213 8.55 19.66 -10.73
CA ASP A 213 8.29 18.76 -11.86
C ASP A 213 7.27 17.68 -11.48
N ARG A 214 6.51 17.19 -12.46
CA ARG A 214 5.75 15.93 -12.26
C ARG A 214 6.73 14.78 -12.33
N ARG A 215 6.85 14.04 -11.23
CA ARG A 215 7.70 12.86 -11.13
C ARG A 215 6.96 11.73 -10.45
N GLN A 216 7.42 10.51 -10.68
CA GLN A 216 7.00 9.34 -9.90
C GLN A 216 8.16 8.79 -9.05
N GLY A 217 7.80 8.08 -7.99
CA GLY A 217 8.70 7.25 -7.22
C GLY A 217 8.89 5.87 -7.85
N PHE A 218 8.97 4.85 -7.00
CA PHE A 218 9.43 3.51 -7.39
C PHE A 218 8.38 2.44 -7.08
N PRO A 219 8.25 1.39 -7.91
CA PRO A 219 7.51 0.20 -7.50
C PRO A 219 8.04 -0.37 -6.18
N VAL A 220 9.38 -0.42 -6.06
CA VAL A 220 10.09 -0.75 -4.82
C VAL A 220 11.20 0.27 -4.63
N LYS A 221 11.13 1.02 -3.54
CA LYS A 221 12.15 1.97 -3.10
C LYS A 221 13.11 1.23 -2.17
N ALA A 222 14.35 1.02 -2.60
CA ALA A 222 15.31 0.15 -1.92
C ALA A 222 16.74 0.73 -1.92
N ASP A 223 17.60 0.14 -1.10
CA ASP A 223 19.04 0.37 -1.00
C ASP A 223 19.79 -0.97 -0.77
N SER A 224 21.09 -0.91 -0.46
CA SER A 224 21.89 -2.12 -0.26
C SER A 224 21.47 -2.95 0.96
N ALA A 225 20.89 -2.34 2.00
CA ALA A 225 20.43 -3.02 3.21
C ALA A 225 19.02 -3.61 3.08
N SER A 226 18.24 -3.22 2.06
CA SER A 226 16.86 -3.69 1.88
C SER A 226 16.72 -5.21 1.87
N PRO A 227 15.59 -5.75 2.40
CA PRO A 227 15.19 -7.15 2.30
C PRO A 227 15.24 -7.68 0.87
N VAL A 228 15.41 -9.00 0.73
CA VAL A 228 15.19 -9.66 -0.56
C VAL A 228 13.71 -9.76 -0.86
N LEU A 229 13.38 -9.75 -2.14
CA LEU A 229 12.02 -9.77 -2.67
C LEU A 229 11.71 -11.09 -3.36
N VAL A 230 10.55 -11.62 -3.02
CA VAL A 230 9.92 -12.73 -3.73
C VAL A 230 8.65 -12.20 -4.38
N ILE A 231 8.52 -12.28 -5.71
CA ILE A 231 7.39 -11.68 -6.43
C ILE A 231 6.73 -12.71 -7.35
N HIS A 232 5.50 -13.11 -7.03
CA HIS A 232 4.75 -14.09 -7.81
C HIS A 232 3.39 -13.55 -8.24
N ASP A 233 2.97 -13.91 -9.45
CA ASP A 233 1.60 -13.69 -9.95
C ASP A 233 1.14 -12.22 -9.90
N SER A 234 2.10 -11.29 -9.91
CA SER A 234 1.89 -9.86 -9.62
C SER A 234 2.02 -8.99 -10.87
N ILE A 235 1.41 -7.80 -10.81
CA ILE A 235 1.47 -6.80 -11.87
C ILE A 235 2.07 -5.51 -11.34
N ILE A 236 3.04 -4.98 -12.06
CA ILE A 236 3.61 -3.66 -11.81
C ILE A 236 3.36 -2.78 -13.02
N ALA A 237 2.78 -1.60 -12.83
CA ALA A 237 2.47 -0.65 -13.89
C ALA A 237 3.09 0.72 -13.60
N MET A 238 3.77 1.29 -14.60
CA MET A 238 4.25 2.68 -14.59
C MET A 238 4.35 3.19 -16.02
N GLY A 239 4.30 4.51 -16.23
CA GLY A 239 4.28 5.08 -17.58
C GLY A 239 4.95 6.44 -17.72
N ASP A 240 5.58 6.91 -16.66
CA ASP A 240 6.36 8.15 -16.67
C ASP A 240 7.84 7.80 -16.49
N ASP A 241 8.67 8.39 -17.35
CA ASP A 241 10.12 8.22 -17.33
C ASP A 241 10.82 9.25 -16.43
N GLU A 242 10.10 10.30 -16.01
CA GLU A 242 10.59 11.29 -15.05
C GLU A 242 10.49 10.73 -13.61
N MET A 243 11.47 9.90 -13.24
CA MET A 243 11.58 9.35 -11.90
C MET A 243 12.32 10.30 -10.95
N VAL A 244 12.08 10.20 -9.64
CA VAL A 244 12.90 10.91 -8.63
C VAL A 244 14.38 10.47 -8.70
N SER A 245 14.66 9.21 -9.05
CA SER A 245 16.02 8.69 -9.27
C SER A 245 16.01 7.47 -10.19
N ALA A 246 16.56 7.58 -11.40
CA ALA A 246 16.61 6.46 -12.34
C ALA A 246 17.30 5.21 -11.77
N SER A 247 18.42 5.38 -11.07
CA SER A 247 19.19 4.27 -10.49
C SER A 247 18.45 3.51 -9.40
N ALA A 248 17.53 4.15 -8.68
CA ALA A 248 16.78 3.50 -7.61
C ALA A 248 15.79 2.44 -8.14
N LEU A 249 15.36 2.53 -9.40
CA LEU A 249 14.57 1.48 -10.04
C LEU A 249 15.37 0.18 -10.16
N GLY A 250 16.61 0.25 -10.64
CA GLY A 250 17.52 -0.90 -10.76
C GLY A 250 17.79 -1.55 -9.41
N ILE A 251 18.03 -0.75 -8.37
CA ILE A 251 18.24 -1.27 -7.00
C ILE A 251 17.03 -2.08 -6.53
N GLY A 252 15.80 -1.61 -6.79
CA GLY A 252 14.59 -2.37 -6.48
C GLY A 252 14.52 -3.71 -7.21
N PHE A 253 14.94 -3.76 -8.48
CA PHE A 253 15.00 -5.01 -9.25
C PHE A 253 16.09 -5.96 -8.75
N ASP A 254 17.24 -5.44 -8.34
CA ASP A 254 18.36 -6.24 -7.80
C ASP A 254 18.01 -6.97 -6.50
N LYS A 255 16.95 -6.53 -5.80
CA LYS A 255 16.44 -7.21 -4.61
C LYS A 255 15.60 -8.43 -4.91
N ILE A 256 15.16 -8.62 -6.15
CA ILE A 256 14.30 -9.75 -6.52
C ILE A 256 15.14 -11.04 -6.57
N SER A 257 14.96 -11.90 -5.57
CA SER A 257 15.67 -13.17 -5.44
C SER A 257 14.92 -14.33 -6.07
N ASP A 258 13.59 -14.28 -6.11
CA ASP A 258 12.74 -15.23 -6.80
C ASP A 258 11.52 -14.54 -7.40
N CYS A 259 11.16 -14.91 -8.62
CA CYS A 259 10.01 -14.34 -9.31
C CYS A 259 9.47 -15.22 -10.44
N ARG A 260 8.15 -15.22 -10.59
CA ARG A 260 7.47 -15.96 -11.68
C ARG A 260 6.10 -15.39 -11.98
N ASN A 261 5.67 -15.59 -13.23
CA ASN A 261 4.33 -15.23 -13.72
C ASN A 261 3.96 -13.77 -13.42
N ASN A 262 4.88 -12.83 -13.64
CA ASN A 262 4.61 -11.40 -13.40
C ASN A 262 4.45 -10.64 -14.72
N LEU A 263 3.69 -9.55 -14.68
CA LEU A 263 3.62 -8.57 -15.77
C LEU A 263 4.21 -7.25 -15.35
N PHE A 264 5.00 -6.65 -16.24
CA PHE A 264 5.40 -5.25 -16.12
C PHE A 264 4.71 -4.45 -17.23
N LEU A 265 3.88 -3.49 -16.85
CA LEU A 265 3.06 -2.71 -17.76
C LEU A 265 3.68 -1.32 -17.91
N TRP A 266 4.43 -1.11 -18.97
CA TRP A 266 4.90 0.22 -19.37
C TRP A 266 3.75 0.97 -20.05
N THR A 267 3.00 1.75 -19.28
CA THR A 267 1.74 2.36 -19.76
C THR A 267 1.95 3.54 -20.71
N SER A 268 3.19 3.97 -20.95
CA SER A 268 3.54 5.01 -21.91
C SER A 268 3.43 4.52 -23.35
N ASP A 269 3.03 5.42 -24.27
CA ASP A 269 3.15 5.16 -25.71
C ASP A 269 4.59 5.32 -26.22
N LYS A 270 5.47 5.98 -25.44
CA LYS A 270 6.90 6.05 -25.74
C LYS A 270 7.57 4.70 -25.52
N ALA A 271 8.64 4.43 -26.24
CA ALA A 271 9.50 3.28 -25.98
C ALA A 271 10.05 3.32 -24.55
N TRP A 272 10.43 2.14 -24.03
CA TRP A 272 11.15 2.06 -22.76
C TRP A 272 12.39 2.96 -22.80
N PRO A 273 12.60 3.85 -21.81
CA PRO A 273 13.73 4.78 -21.83
C PRO A 273 15.07 4.07 -21.68
N ASP A 274 16.07 4.45 -22.48
CA ASP A 274 17.40 3.81 -22.46
C ASP A 274 18.16 3.99 -21.13
N HIS A 275 17.75 4.97 -20.32
CA HIS A 275 18.39 5.29 -19.04
C HIS A 275 17.74 4.58 -17.83
N LEU A 276 16.64 3.84 -18.04
CA LEU A 276 15.98 3.07 -17.00
C LEU A 276 16.30 1.59 -17.16
N ASP A 277 16.69 0.95 -16.06
CA ASP A 277 16.88 -0.49 -16.00
C ASP A 277 15.58 -1.21 -16.36
N LYS A 278 15.69 -2.28 -17.15
CA LYS A 278 14.54 -3.10 -17.53
C LYS A 278 14.17 -4.05 -16.39
N PRO A 279 12.88 -4.39 -16.23
CA PRO A 279 12.49 -5.40 -15.27
C PRO A 279 13.14 -6.75 -15.60
N PRO A 280 13.40 -7.61 -14.60
CA PRO A 280 14.05 -8.90 -14.82
C PRO A 280 13.19 -9.84 -15.67
N ASN A 281 13.81 -10.87 -16.26
CA ASN A 281 13.19 -11.76 -17.25
C ASN A 281 11.96 -12.54 -16.74
N CYS A 282 11.73 -12.60 -15.44
CA CYS A 282 10.52 -13.17 -14.85
C CYS A 282 9.28 -12.28 -15.01
N PHE A 283 9.44 -11.05 -15.52
CA PHE A 283 8.36 -10.18 -15.95
C PHE A 283 8.21 -10.24 -17.46
N ARG A 284 6.97 -10.48 -17.92
CA ARG A 284 6.60 -10.18 -19.30
C ARG A 284 6.24 -8.70 -19.39
N VAL A 285 6.95 -7.97 -20.26
CA VAL A 285 6.72 -6.53 -20.43
C VAL A 285 5.66 -6.28 -21.51
N LEU A 286 4.68 -5.45 -21.20
CA LEU A 286 3.71 -4.90 -22.14
C LEU A 286 3.89 -3.38 -22.24
N GLN A 287 3.48 -2.79 -23.37
CA GLN A 287 3.65 -1.35 -23.61
C GLN A 287 2.37 -0.65 -24.12
N GLY A 288 2.25 0.63 -23.80
CA GLY A 288 1.32 1.56 -24.43
C GLY A 288 -0.13 1.15 -24.25
N LYS A 289 -0.89 1.15 -25.36
CA LYS A 289 -2.32 0.82 -25.34
C LYS A 289 -2.60 -0.58 -24.77
N GLU A 290 -1.77 -1.57 -25.06
CA GLU A 290 -1.93 -2.93 -24.54
C GLU A 290 -1.71 -2.94 -23.02
N ALA A 291 -0.63 -2.32 -22.54
CA ALA A 291 -0.35 -2.19 -21.11
C ALA A 291 -1.50 -1.50 -20.35
N ARG A 292 -2.06 -0.42 -20.90
CA ARG A 292 -3.21 0.29 -20.30
C ARG A 292 -4.47 -0.57 -20.28
N ALA A 293 -4.73 -1.33 -21.34
CA ALA A 293 -5.89 -2.22 -21.40
C ALA A 293 -5.78 -3.35 -20.37
N VAL A 294 -4.61 -4.00 -20.28
CA VAL A 294 -4.36 -5.05 -19.28
C VAL A 294 -4.49 -4.50 -17.87
N TRP A 295 -3.94 -3.33 -17.56
CA TRP A 295 -4.12 -2.72 -16.23
C TRP A 295 -5.60 -2.53 -15.87
N ALA A 296 -6.36 -1.93 -16.78
CA ALA A 296 -7.78 -1.67 -16.55
C ALA A 296 -8.58 -2.98 -16.36
N GLU A 297 -8.28 -4.01 -17.15
CA GLU A 297 -8.89 -5.32 -17.05
C GLU A 297 -8.57 -6.00 -15.71
N THR A 298 -7.30 -6.06 -15.32
CA THR A 298 -6.87 -6.77 -14.10
C THR A 298 -7.29 -6.05 -12.83
N ARG A 299 -7.29 -4.71 -12.85
CA ARG A 299 -7.86 -3.89 -11.77
C ARG A 299 -9.34 -4.20 -11.58
N LEU A 300 -10.11 -4.20 -12.68
CA LEU A 300 -11.54 -4.50 -12.63
C LEU A 300 -11.79 -5.96 -12.22
N ASN A 301 -10.95 -6.90 -12.68
CA ASN A 301 -11.03 -8.29 -12.26
C ASN A 301 -10.84 -8.43 -10.75
N TRP A 302 -9.83 -7.77 -10.17
CA TRP A 302 -9.65 -7.73 -8.71
C TRP A 302 -10.88 -7.17 -8.01
N ILE A 303 -11.43 -6.05 -8.49
CA ILE A 303 -12.66 -5.47 -7.94
C ILE A 303 -13.84 -6.45 -8.00
N ASN A 304 -14.00 -7.18 -9.11
CA ASN A 304 -15.08 -8.17 -9.31
C ASN A 304 -14.90 -9.41 -8.43
N CYS A 305 -13.67 -9.87 -8.26
CA CYS A 305 -13.34 -11.02 -7.42
C CYS A 305 -13.41 -10.71 -5.92
N HIS A 306 -13.47 -9.43 -5.54
CA HIS A 306 -13.55 -8.96 -4.15
C HIS A 306 -14.85 -8.20 -3.85
N PRO A 307 -16.04 -8.85 -3.90
CA PRO A 307 -17.31 -8.19 -3.58
C PRO A 307 -17.40 -7.71 -2.14
N GLY A 308 -16.68 -8.36 -1.22
CA GLY A 308 -16.65 -8.01 0.20
C GLY A 308 -15.64 -6.90 0.57
N ALA A 309 -14.85 -6.39 -0.38
CA ALA A 309 -13.91 -5.31 -0.10
C ALA A 309 -14.65 -4.07 0.38
N VAL A 310 -14.09 -3.39 1.39
CA VAL A 310 -14.57 -2.09 1.86
C VAL A 310 -14.46 -1.08 0.73
N ARG A 311 -15.46 -0.20 0.57
CA ARG A 311 -15.55 0.75 -0.55
C ARG A 311 -15.97 2.15 -0.11
N PHE A 312 -15.55 3.13 -0.88
CA PHE A 312 -16.16 4.45 -0.94
C PHE A 312 -17.39 4.45 -1.85
N PRO A 313 -18.35 5.39 -1.67
CA PRO A 313 -19.54 5.46 -2.51
C PRO A 313 -19.25 5.65 -4.01
N ASP A 314 -18.10 6.23 -4.33
CA ASP A 314 -17.61 6.52 -5.67
C ASP A 314 -16.60 5.49 -6.22
N ASP A 315 -16.25 4.45 -5.46
CA ASP A 315 -15.46 3.34 -5.97
C ASP A 315 -16.27 2.52 -6.99
N GLU A 316 -15.60 1.87 -7.94
CA GLU A 316 -16.30 1.02 -8.90
C GLU A 316 -17.06 -0.12 -8.21
N VAL A 317 -18.25 -0.41 -8.74
CA VAL A 317 -19.11 -1.49 -8.25
C VAL A 317 -18.57 -2.83 -8.72
N SER A 318 -18.44 -3.77 -7.78
CA SER A 318 -18.08 -5.15 -8.08
C SER A 318 -19.19 -5.88 -8.83
N ASP A 319 -18.83 -6.64 -9.86
CA ASP A 319 -19.70 -7.61 -10.53
C ASP A 319 -19.07 -9.02 -10.42
N PRO A 320 -19.39 -9.80 -9.36
CA PRO A 320 -18.79 -11.11 -9.14
C PRO A 320 -19.03 -12.12 -10.26
N SER A 321 -20.06 -11.92 -11.10
CA SER A 321 -20.31 -12.79 -12.25
C SER A 321 -19.25 -12.64 -13.35
N LYS A 322 -18.45 -11.56 -13.29
CA LYS A 322 -17.34 -11.26 -14.19
C LYS A 322 -15.97 -11.52 -13.57
N CYS A 323 -15.90 -12.07 -12.36
CA CYS A 323 -14.64 -12.50 -11.78
C CYS A 323 -14.05 -13.66 -12.60
N ASP A 324 -12.82 -13.50 -13.06
CA ASP A 324 -12.00 -14.58 -13.61
C ASP A 324 -10.90 -14.95 -12.61
N HIS A 325 -11.12 -16.06 -11.90
CA HIS A 325 -10.18 -16.59 -10.91
C HIS A 325 -8.87 -17.12 -11.50
N ALA A 326 -8.81 -17.37 -12.81
CA ALA A 326 -7.60 -17.82 -13.47
C ALA A 326 -6.73 -16.64 -13.95
N ALA A 327 -7.29 -15.44 -14.03
CA ALA A 327 -6.58 -14.23 -14.45
C ALA A 327 -5.92 -13.50 -13.28
N HIS A 328 -4.98 -12.61 -13.59
CA HIS A 328 -4.43 -11.69 -12.58
C HIS A 328 -5.53 -10.87 -11.92
N GLY A 329 -5.40 -10.65 -10.60
CA GLY A 329 -6.45 -10.08 -9.77
C GLY A 329 -7.55 -11.07 -9.37
N GLY A 330 -7.50 -12.31 -9.84
CA GLY A 330 -8.52 -13.34 -9.55
C GLY A 330 -8.22 -14.28 -8.38
N LEU A 331 -7.03 -14.15 -7.78
CA LEU A 331 -6.59 -15.00 -6.67
C LEU A 331 -7.49 -14.79 -5.44
N TYR A 332 -7.74 -15.87 -4.69
CA TYR A 332 -8.35 -15.88 -3.36
C TYR A 332 -7.56 -16.86 -2.50
#